data_AF-A0A957RN44-F1
#
_entry.id   AF-A0A957RN44-F1
#
_cell.length_a   1.000
_cell.length_b   1.000
_cell.length_c   1.000
_cell.angle_alpha   90.00
_cell.angle_beta   90.00
_cell.angle_gamma   90.00
#
_symmetry.space_group_name_H-M   'P 1'
#
loop_
_entity.id
_entity.type
_entity.pdbx_description
1 polymer ?
#
loop_
_entity_poly.entity_id
_entity_poly.type
_entity_poly.pdbx_seq_one_letter_code
_entity_poly.pdbx_strand_id
1 'polypeptide(L)' 'MQRVSHANGVITYTFDALAGLPVRAHVSTRHGGVSPEPWRSLNFSVLRGDTPERVRENRQRLAAALNLDAAAFVHCR' A
#
# COMPACT_ATOMS: atom_id res chain seq x y z
N MET A 1 -11.67 -4.75 12.74
CA MET A 1 -10.59 -4.23 11.89
C MET A 1 -9.38 -4.04 12.76
N GLN A 2 -8.23 -4.60 12.38
CA GLN A 2 -7.00 -4.54 13.17
C GLN A 2 -5.93 -3.76 12.42
N ARG A 3 -5.23 -2.85 13.11
CA ARG A 3 -4.12 -2.09 12.55
C ARG A 3 -2.85 -2.94 12.57
N VAL A 4 -2.16 -3.02 11.44
CA VAL A 4 -0.87 -3.69 11.29
C VAL A 4 0.18 -2.65 10.91
N SER A 5 1.25 -2.57 11.71
CA SER A 5 2.40 -1.71 11.45
C SER A 5 3.54 -2.55 10.89
N HIS A 6 4.07 -2.15 9.74
CA HIS A 6 5.13 -2.87 9.03
C HIS A 6 6.49 -2.21 9.29
N ALA A 7 7.57 -2.97 9.16
CA ALA A 7 8.93 -2.50 9.46
C ALA A 7 9.37 -1.29 8.61
N ASN A 8 8.84 -1.16 7.39
CA ASN A 8 9.11 -0.04 6.49
C ASN A 8 8.22 1.20 6.72
N GLY A 9 7.50 1.24 7.84
CA GLY A 9 6.62 2.35 8.22
C GLY A 9 5.27 2.37 7.52
N VAL A 10 5.01 1.44 6.60
CA VAL A 10 3.67 1.25 6.03
C VAL A 10 2.72 0.79 7.12
N ILE A 11 1.49 1.30 7.09
CA ILE A 11 0.41 0.88 7.98
C ILE A 11 -0.74 0.40 7.12
N THR A 12 -1.25 -0.80 7.42
CA THR A 12 -2.45 -1.37 6.81
C THR A 12 -3.46 -1.78 7.89
N TYR A 13 -4.72 -1.98 7.48
CA TYR A 13 -5.77 -2.55 8.30
C TYR A 13 -6.22 -3.90 7.74
N THR A 14 -6.43 -4.88 8.62
CA THR A 14 -7.00 -6.20 8.31
C THR A 14 -8.38 -6.35 8.91
N PHE A 15 -9.09 -7.43 8.56
CA PHE A 15 -10.49 -7.65 8.94
C PHE A 15 -10.65 -8.99 9.66
N ASP A 16 -11.18 -8.95 10.89
CA ASP A 16 -11.46 -10.15 11.68
C ASP A 16 -12.48 -11.06 11.00
N ALA A 17 -13.45 -10.48 10.27
CA ALA A 17 -14.43 -11.23 9.50
C ALA A 17 -13.83 -12.10 8.38
N LEU A 18 -12.58 -11.85 7.99
CA LEU A 18 -11.86 -12.63 6.98
C LEU A 18 -10.76 -13.49 7.61
N ALA A 19 -10.59 -13.44 8.93
CA ALA A 19 -9.58 -14.22 9.66
C ALA A 19 -10.01 -15.70 9.68
N GLY A 20 -9.43 -16.49 8.78
CA GLY A 20 -9.72 -17.93 8.63
C GLY A 20 -10.11 -18.35 7.21
N LEU A 21 -10.39 -17.38 6.33
CA LEU A 21 -10.56 -17.64 4.90
C LEU A 21 -9.18 -17.72 4.20
N PRO A 22 -9.07 -18.41 3.05
CA PRO A 22 -7.82 -18.49 2.27
C PRO A 22 -7.54 -17.19 1.48
N VAL A 23 -7.70 -16.04 2.13
CA VAL A 23 -7.50 -14.71 1.54
C VAL A 23 -6.83 -13.77 2.56
N ARG A 24 -5.89 -12.95 2.09
CA ARG A 24 -5.31 -11.84 2.87
C ARG A 24 -5.88 -10.53 2.36
N ALA A 25 -6.74 -9.90 3.15
CA ALA A 25 -7.35 -8.61 2.81
C ALA A 25 -6.74 -7.48 3.64
N HIS A 26 -6.23 -6.47 2.96
CA HIS A 26 -5.62 -5.29 3.58
C HIS A 26 -6.16 -4.00 2.97
N VAL A 27 -6.40 -3.01 3.82
CA VAL A 27 -6.60 -1.60 3.41
C VAL A 27 -5.38 -0.80 3.81
N SER A 28 -4.68 -0.22 2.84
CA SER A 28 -3.54 0.66 3.08
C SER A 28 -3.96 2.02 3.63
N THR A 29 -3.08 2.66 4.38
CA THR A 29 -3.22 4.06 4.78
C THR A 29 -2.32 4.98 3.96
N ARG A 30 -2.24 6.27 4.33
CA ARG A 30 -1.30 7.21 3.73
C ARG A 30 0.13 7.12 4.30
N HIS A 31 0.37 6.35 5.35
CA HIS A 31 1.67 6.30 6.03
C HIS A 31 2.70 5.41 5.31
N GLY A 32 3.98 5.77 5.44
CA GLY A 32 5.10 4.94 5.01
C GLY A 32 5.47 5.06 3.53
N GLY A 33 4.93 6.03 2.80
CA GLY A 33 5.32 6.31 1.41
C GLY A 33 6.25 7.50 1.24
N VAL A 34 6.59 7.79 -0.01
CA VAL A 34 7.61 8.79 -0.41
C VAL A 34 7.03 10.02 -1.12
N SER A 35 5.73 10.04 -1.38
CA SER A 35 5.10 11.13 -2.11
C SER A 35 5.03 12.41 -1.26
N PRO A 36 5.29 13.60 -1.83
CA PRO A 36 5.16 14.88 -1.14
C PRO A 36 3.70 15.36 -1.14
N GLU A 37 3.43 16.49 -0.48
CA GLU A 37 2.16 17.20 -0.64
C GLU A 37 1.90 17.56 -2.12
N PRO A 38 0.64 17.52 -2.60
CA PRO A 38 -0.59 17.17 -1.87
C PRO A 38 -0.84 15.65 -1.78
N TRP A 39 0.09 14.82 -2.27
CA TRP A 39 -0.03 13.36 -2.27
C TRP A 39 0.70 12.68 -1.11
N ARG A 40 0.95 13.41 -0.02
CA ARG A 40 1.62 12.83 1.15
C ARG A 40 0.83 11.63 1.68
N SER A 41 1.42 10.48 1.96
CA SER A 41 2.79 10.01 1.70
C SER A 41 2.83 8.73 0.86
N LEU A 42 1.88 7.82 1.04
CA LEU A 42 1.74 6.57 0.29
C LEU A 42 0.62 6.72 -0.75
N ASN A 43 0.99 7.17 -1.95
CA ASN A 43 0.08 7.41 -3.07
C ASN A 43 0.27 6.37 -4.18
N PHE A 44 -0.83 5.88 -4.76
CA PHE A 44 -0.81 4.83 -5.77
C PHE A 44 -1.30 5.27 -7.16
N SER A 45 -1.64 6.55 -7.31
CA SER A 45 -2.20 7.11 -8.54
C SER A 45 -1.37 8.28 -9.06
N VAL A 46 -1.06 8.24 -10.35
CA VAL A 46 -0.43 9.35 -11.09
C VAL A 46 -1.45 10.37 -11.61
N LEU A 47 -2.76 10.04 -11.56
CA LEU A 47 -3.81 10.79 -12.27
C LEU A 47 -3.97 12.24 -11.78
N ARG A 48 -3.52 12.54 -10.56
CA ARG A 48 -3.63 13.86 -9.93
C ARG A 48 -2.30 14.62 -9.92
N GLY A 49 -1.28 14.17 -10.66
CA GLY A 49 -0.02 14.90 -10.87
C GLY A 49 1.20 14.38 -10.09
N ASP A 50 1.08 13.31 -9.30
CA ASP A 50 2.26 12.70 -8.68
C ASP A 50 3.12 12.01 -9.75
N THR A 51 4.41 11.85 -9.47
CA THR A 51 5.33 11.27 -10.45
C THR A 51 5.19 9.75 -10.51
N PRO A 52 5.31 9.13 -11.71
CA PRO A 52 5.26 7.67 -11.84
C PRO A 52 6.27 6.94 -10.98
N GLU A 53 7.45 7.51 -10.75
CA GLU A 53 8.53 6.92 -9.95
C GLU A 53 8.14 6.82 -8.48
N ARG A 54 7.55 7.88 -7.90
CA ARG A 54 7.05 7.87 -6.51
C ARG A 54 5.90 6.90 -6.33
N VAL A 55 4.98 6.85 -7.31
CA VAL A 55 3.87 5.90 -7.29
C VAL A 55 4.37 4.46 -7.40
N ARG A 56 5.36 4.19 -8.24
CA ARG A 56 6.00 2.87 -8.36
C ARG A 56 6.71 2.47 -7.06
N GLU A 57 7.50 3.37 -6.48
CA GLU A 57 8.17 3.16 -5.20
C GLU A 57 7.13 2.88 -4.08
N ASN A 58 6.05 3.66 -4.00
CA ASN A 58 5.00 3.40 -3.02
C ASN A 58 4.36 2.00 -3.18
N ARG A 59 4.15 1.53 -4.42
CA ARG A 59 3.66 0.16 -4.66
C ARG A 59 4.68 -0.88 -4.21
N GLN A 60 5.97 -0.66 -4.46
CA GLN A 60 7.05 -1.53 -3.98
C GLN A 60 7.09 -1.57 -2.45
N ARG A 61 6.88 -0.43 -1.78
CA ARG A 61 6.81 -0.36 -0.32
C ARG A 61 5.61 -1.13 0.24
N LEU A 62 4.44 -1.03 -0.39
CA LEU A 62 3.28 -1.85 0.01
C LEU A 62 3.54 -3.35 -0.22
N ALA A 63 4.12 -3.71 -1.36
CA ALA A 63 4.46 -5.11 -1.66
C ALA A 63 5.44 -5.68 -0.63
N ALA A 64 6.51 -4.94 -0.31
CA ALA A 64 7.48 -5.34 0.71
C ALA A 64 6.84 -5.50 2.10
N ALA A 65 5.95 -4.58 2.50
CA ALA A 65 5.19 -4.67 3.74
C ALA A 65 4.34 -5.96 3.81
N LEU A 66 3.74 -6.36 2.69
CA LEU A 66 2.88 -7.54 2.60
C LEU A 66 3.63 -8.83 2.25
N ASN A 67 4.97 -8.76 2.13
CA ASN A 67 5.83 -9.83 1.66
C ASN A 67 5.34 -10.43 0.32
N LEU A 68 5.13 -9.54 -0.65
CA LEU A 68 4.65 -9.85 -2.01
C LEU A 68 5.64 -9.31 -3.05
N ASP A 69 5.61 -9.89 -4.24
CA ASP A 69 6.28 -9.31 -5.40
C ASP A 69 5.42 -8.16 -5.97
N ALA A 70 6.02 -6.98 -6.10
CA ALA A 70 5.36 -5.82 -6.69
C ALA A 70 4.99 -6.04 -8.17
N ALA A 71 5.71 -6.92 -8.89
CA ALA A 71 5.39 -7.27 -10.28
C ALA A 71 4.08 -8.07 -10.41
N ALA A 72 3.64 -8.73 -9.33
CA ALA A 72 2.38 -9.47 -9.30
C ALA A 72 1.14 -8.57 -9.08
N PHE A 73 1.34 -7.26 -8.86
CA PHE A 73 0.22 -6.35 -8.61
C PHE A 73 -0.56 -6.09 -9.91
N VAL A 74 -1.81 -6.54 -9.91
CA VAL A 74 -2.78 -6.16 -10.94
C VAL A 74 -3.59 -4.97 -10.42
N HIS A 75 -3.66 -3.91 -11.22
CA HIS A 75 -4.49 -2.75 -10.92
C HIS A 75 -5.24 -2.32 -12.17
N CYS A 76 -6.50 -1.94 -11.99
CA CYS A 76 -7.27 -1.30 -13.04
C CYS A 76 -6.85 0.18 -13.13
N ARG A 77 -7.05 0.77 -14.31
CA ARG A 77 -6.83 2.20 -14.55
C ARG A 77 -8.16 2.94 -14.57
#